data_AF-A0A850Q9L6-F1
#
_entry.id   AF-A0A850Q9L6-F1
#
_cell.length_a   1.000
_cell.length_b   1.000
_cell.length_c   1.000
_cell.angle_alpha   90.00
_cell.angle_beta   90.00
_cell.angle_gamma   90.00
#
_symmetry.space_group_name_H-M   'P 1'
#
loop_
_entity.id
_entity.type
_entity.pdbx_description
1 polymer ?
#
loop_
_entity_poly.entity_id
_entity_poly.type
_entity_poly.pdbx_seq_one_letter_code
_entity_poly.pdbx_strand_id
1 'polypeptide(L)' 'MSVPGSAQLEQILLSSSDLSKASLATRITVGRLRSEVAGDPSSLASKVAELTEFATQNDFAANDLANI' A
#
# COMPACT_ATOMS: atom_id res chain seq x y z
N MET A 1 -0.36 16.10 -1.11
CA MET A 1 -0.14 15.58 0.26
C MET A 1 1.02 14.58 0.21
N SER A 2 1.85 14.46 1.25
CA SER A 2 3.02 13.56 1.20
C SER A 2 2.61 12.11 1.19
N VAL A 3 3.18 11.34 0.25
CA VAL A 3 3.11 9.87 0.27
C VAL A 3 3.77 9.38 1.57
N PRO A 4 3.14 8.45 2.31
CA PRO A 4 3.76 7.87 3.51
C PRO A 4 5.10 7.23 3.18
N GLY A 5 6.03 7.26 4.14
CA GLY A 5 7.38 6.72 3.94
C GLY A 5 7.36 5.22 3.62
N SER A 6 8.38 4.74 2.91
CA SER A 6 8.52 3.33 2.52
C SER A 6 8.35 2.35 3.69
N ALA A 7 8.83 2.69 4.89
CA ALA A 7 8.66 1.88 6.09
C ALA A 7 7.19 1.70 6.52
N GLN A 8 6.34 2.73 6.33
CA GLN A 8 4.92 2.64 6.64
C GLN A 8 4.19 1.80 5.58
N LEU A 9 4.55 1.95 4.31
CA LEU A 9 4.02 1.12 3.23
C LEU A 9 4.39 -0.36 3.39
N GLU A 10 5.64 -0.65 3.79
CA GLU A 10 6.08 -1.99 4.16
C GLU A 10 5.25 -2.57 5.29
N GLN A 11 5.02 -1.81 6.36
CA GLN A 11 4.15 -2.23 7.46
C GLN A 11 2.72 -2.48 6.98
N ILE A 12 2.16 -1.65 6.11
CA ILE A 12 0.82 -1.86 5.56
C ILE A 12 0.75 -3.15 4.74
N LEU A 13 1.80 -3.49 3.99
CA LEU A 13 1.87 -4.72 3.18
C LEU A 13 2.14 -5.98 4.02
N LEU A 14 2.85 -5.87 5.13
CA LEU A 14 3.13 -6.98 6.04
C LEU A 14 2.05 -7.17 7.11
N SER A 15 1.33 -6.11 7.45
CA SER A 15 0.26 -6.11 8.44
C SER A 15 -1.08 -6.45 7.80
N SER A 16 -2.01 -6.94 8.62
CA SER A 16 -3.41 -7.11 8.25
C SER A 16 -4.25 -5.88 8.66
N SER A 17 -3.69 -4.67 8.54
CA SER A 17 -4.38 -3.42 8.88
C SER A 17 -5.70 -3.30 8.11
N ASP A 18 -6.73 -2.82 8.80
CA ASP A 18 -8.07 -2.65 8.23
C ASP A 18 -8.04 -1.56 7.15
N LEU A 19 -8.50 -1.92 5.95
CA LEU A 19 -8.54 -1.02 4.80
C LEU A 19 -9.98 -0.51 4.56
N SER A 20 -10.92 -0.77 5.47
CA SER A 20 -12.34 -0.51 5.25
C SER A 20 -12.65 0.98 5.07
N LYS A 21 -11.81 1.85 5.65
CA LYS A 21 -11.90 3.31 5.50
C LYS A 21 -11.23 3.85 4.24
N ALA A 22 -10.41 3.05 3.56
CA ALA A 22 -9.73 3.45 2.35
C ALA A 22 -10.65 3.34 1.12
N SER A 23 -10.32 4.09 0.07
CA SER A 23 -11.00 3.97 -1.22
C SER A 23 -10.93 2.54 -1.76
N LEU A 24 -11.93 2.18 -2.58
CA LEU A 24 -12.01 0.85 -3.18
C LEU A 24 -10.75 0.52 -4.00
N ALA A 25 -10.22 1.50 -4.73
CA ALA A 25 -8.99 1.35 -5.50
C ALA A 25 -7.80 1.01 -4.59
N THR A 26 -7.60 1.77 -3.51
CA THR A 26 -6.54 1.49 -2.52
C THR A 26 -6.70 0.09 -1.90
N ARG A 27 -7.93 -0.29 -1.55
CA ARG A 27 -8.23 -1.64 -1.02
C ARG A 27 -7.83 -2.75 -1.97
N ILE A 28 -8.20 -2.64 -3.24
CA ILE A 28 -7.89 -3.64 -4.26
C ILE A 28 -6.38 -3.71 -4.48
N THR A 29 -5.71 -2.56 -4.64
CA THR A 29 -4.26 -2.49 -4.84
C THR A 29 -3.50 -3.08 -3.66
N VAL A 30 -3.76 -2.62 -2.43
CA VAL A 30 -3.09 -3.13 -1.23
C VAL A 30 -3.40 -4.61 -1.01
N GLY A 31 -4.64 -5.06 -1.21
CA GLY A 31 -5.01 -6.47 -1.10
C GLY A 31 -4.28 -7.39 -2.09
N ARG A 32 -4.14 -6.94 -3.34
CA ARG A 32 -3.35 -7.62 -4.37
C ARG A 32 -1.88 -7.69 -3.95
N LEU A 33 -1.28 -6.56 -3.56
CA LEU A 33 0.13 -6.50 -3.17
C LEU A 33 0.42 -7.35 -1.93
N ARG A 34 -0.46 -7.35 -0.91
CA ARG A 34 -0.37 -8.25 0.25
C ARG A 34 -0.35 -9.71 -0.14
N SER A 35 -1.21 -10.11 -1.08
CA SER A 35 -1.29 -11.49 -1.56
C SER A 35 -0.02 -11.90 -2.32
N GLU A 36 0.52 -11.00 -3.15
CA GLU A 36 1.76 -11.21 -3.88
C GLU A 36 2.97 -11.32 -2.92
N VAL A 37 3.06 -10.45 -1.92
CA VAL A 37 4.10 -10.51 -0.87
C VAL A 37 3.97 -11.76 0.00
N ALA A 38 2.75 -12.21 0.30
CA ALA A 38 2.52 -13.44 1.06
C ALA A 38 2.98 -14.70 0.28
N GLY A 39 2.86 -14.69 -1.04
CA GLY A 39 3.37 -15.75 -1.92
C GLY A 39 4.86 -15.66 -2.18
N ASP A 40 5.41 -14.45 -2.28
CA ASP A 40 6.83 -14.17 -2.48
C ASP A 40 7.31 -12.99 -1.61
N PRO A 41 7.82 -13.28 -0.40
CA PRO A 41 8.30 -12.25 0.53
C PRO A 41 9.48 -11.44 0.00
N SER A 42 10.24 -11.99 -0.97
CA SER A 42 11.39 -11.30 -1.56
C SER A 42 10.98 -10.14 -2.47
N SER A 43 9.72 -10.13 -2.93
CA SER A 43 9.16 -9.08 -3.79
C SER A 43 8.73 -7.82 -3.03
N LEU A 44 8.76 -7.82 -1.69
CA LEU A 44 8.27 -6.72 -0.83
C LEU A 44 8.79 -5.35 -1.29
N ALA A 45 10.10 -5.20 -1.46
CA ALA A 45 10.70 -3.91 -1.85
C ALA A 45 10.18 -3.41 -3.21
N SER A 46 9.98 -4.32 -4.18
CA SER A 46 9.42 -3.97 -5.48
C SER A 46 7.94 -3.57 -5.37
N LYS A 47 7.18 -4.21 -4.48
CA LYS A 47 5.76 -3.95 -4.26
C LYS A 47 5.51 -2.65 -3.50
N VAL A 48 6.43 -2.29 -2.60
CA VAL A 48 6.45 -0.97 -1.94
C VAL A 48 6.71 0.14 -2.95
N ALA A 49 7.63 -0.06 -3.89
CA ALA A 49 7.87 0.90 -4.97
C ALA A 49 6.62 1.08 -5.86
N GLU A 50 5.96 -0.01 -6.25
CA GLU A 50 4.70 0.02 -7.00
C GLU A 50 3.58 0.77 -6.24
N LEU A 51 3.44 0.52 -4.94
CA LEU A 51 2.48 1.22 -4.09
C LEU A 51 2.80 2.71 -3.93
N THR A 52 4.09 3.05 -3.84
CA THR A 52 4.57 4.43 -3.75
C THR A 52 4.23 5.18 -5.04
N GLU A 53 4.52 4.59 -6.20
CA GLU A 53 4.20 5.18 -7.50
C GLU A 53 2.68 5.36 -7.67
N PHE A 54 1.88 4.36 -7.27
CA PHE A 54 0.43 4.46 -7.26
C PHE A 54 -0.07 5.62 -6.38
N ALA A 55 0.50 5.80 -5.20
CA ALA A 55 0.17 6.89 -4.29
C ALA A 55 0.63 8.26 -4.83
N THR A 56 1.75 8.33 -5.56
CA THR A 56 2.21 9.55 -6.23
C THR A 56 1.31 9.94 -7.39
N GLN A 57 0.77 8.97 -8.13
CA GLN A 57 -0.15 9.23 -9.25
C GLN A 57 -1.58 9.54 -8.80
N ASN A 58 -1.96 9.18 -7.57
CA ASN A 58 -3.32 9.27 -7.07
C ASN A 58 -3.37 9.94 -5.69
N ASP A 59 -3.80 11.20 -5.65
CA ASP A 59 -3.89 11.97 -4.39
C ASP A 59 -4.79 11.31 -3.33
N PHE A 60 -5.86 10.63 -3.76
CA PHE A 60 -6.75 9.90 -2.85
C PHE A 60 -6.04 8.71 -2.20
N ALA A 61 -5.16 8.03 -2.94
CA ALA A 61 -4.43 6.87 -2.43
C ALA A 61 -3.36 7.29 -1.43
N ALA A 62 -2.65 8.39 -1.69
CA ALA A 62 -1.74 8.99 -0.70
C ALA A 62 -2.48 9.36 0.59
N ASN A 63 -3.68 9.93 0.48
CA ASN A 63 -4.50 10.26 1.64
C ASN A 63 -5.01 9.01 2.37
N ASP A 64 -5.46 7.99 1.65
CA ASP A 64 -5.87 6.72 2.25
C ASP A 64 -4.71 6.07 3.00
N LEU A 65 -3.54 5.94 2.37
CA LEU A 65 -2.35 5.30 2.93
C LEU A 65 -1.80 6.05 4.15
N ALA A 66 -1.96 7.37 4.20
CA ALA A 66 -1.59 8.15 5.38
C ALA A 66 -2.55 7.95 6.57
N ASN A 67 -3.78 7.46 6.34
CA ASN A 67 -4.84 7.30 7.34
C ASN A 67 -5.20 5.83 7.64
N ILE A 68 -4.41 4.87 7.14
CA ILE A 68 -4.49 3.43 7.49
C ILE A 68 -3.65 3.18 8.74
#